data_AF-G3V2X6-F1
#
_entry.id   AF-G3V2X6-F1
#
_cell.length_a   1.000
_cell.length_b   1.000
_cell.length_c   1.000
_cell.angle_alpha   90.00
_cell.angle_beta   90.00
_cell.angle_gamma   90.00
#
_symmetry.space_group_name_H-M   'P 1'
#
loop_
_entity.id
_entity.type
_entity.pdbx_description
1 polymer ?
#
loop_
_entity_poly.entity_id
_entity_poly.type
_entity_poly.pdbx_seq_one_letter_code
_entity_poly.pdbx_strand_id
1 'polypeptide(L)'
;MAAMAVGGAGGSRVSSGRDLNCVPEIADTLGAVAKQGADWNTLIVGKLSPWIRPDSKVEKIRRNSEAAMLQELNFGAYLGLPAFLLPLNQEDNTNLARVLTNHIHTGHHSSMFWMRVPLVAPEDLRDDIIENAPTTHTEEYSGEEKTWMWWHNFRTLCDYSKRIAVALEIGADLPSNHVIDRWLG
;
A
#
# COMPACT_ATOMS: atom_id res chain seq x y z
N MET A 1 20.19 50.35 -5.51
CA MET A 1 18.84 49.89 -5.90
C MET A 1 18.54 48.62 -5.13
N ALA A 2 17.68 48.72 -4.13
CA ALA A 2 17.16 47.58 -3.40
C ALA A 2 16.03 46.95 -4.22
N ALA A 3 16.12 45.65 -4.50
CA ALA A 3 14.94 44.85 -4.82
C ALA A 3 14.48 44.24 -3.50
N MET A 4 13.33 44.74 -3.03
CA MET A 4 12.69 44.36 -1.78
C MET A 4 12.33 42.88 -1.77
N ALA A 5 12.68 42.20 -0.68
CA ALA A 5 12.02 40.98 -0.26
C ALA A 5 10.56 41.32 0.08
N VAL A 6 9.62 40.73 -0.64
CA VAL A 6 8.20 40.74 -0.28
C VAL A 6 7.83 39.31 0.06
N GLY A 7 7.42 39.12 1.32
CA GLY A 7 7.07 37.83 1.89
C GLY A 7 5.89 37.17 1.19
N GLY A 8 6.01 35.87 0.96
CA GLY A 8 4.90 34.96 0.69
C GLY A 8 4.73 34.05 1.90
N ALA A 9 3.50 33.98 2.42
CA ALA A 9 3.09 33.15 3.54
C ALA A 9 3.64 31.71 3.43
N GLY A 10 4.04 31.12 4.57
CA GLY A 10 4.37 29.70 4.67
C GLY A 10 3.16 28.84 4.37
N GLY A 11 2.89 28.60 3.10
CA GLY A 11 1.93 27.60 2.65
C GLY A 11 2.52 26.22 2.85
N SER A 12 1.79 25.34 3.53
CA SER A 12 2.14 23.91 3.58
C SER A 12 2.27 23.39 2.14
N ARG A 13 3.49 23.01 1.76
CA ARG A 13 3.73 22.33 0.49
C ARG A 13 3.21 20.91 0.64
N VAL A 14 2.29 20.51 -0.24
CA VAL A 14 1.75 19.14 -0.29
C VAL A 14 2.45 18.39 -1.43
N SER A 15 3.00 17.21 -1.12
CA SER A 15 3.46 16.27 -2.14
C SER A 15 2.30 15.33 -2.47
N SER A 16 1.90 15.26 -3.73
CA SER A 16 0.75 14.45 -4.18
C SER A 16 1.15 13.56 -5.36
N GLY A 17 0.72 12.30 -5.32
CA GLY A 17 0.85 11.34 -6.41
C GLY A 17 -0.50 10.97 -7.01
N ARG A 18 -0.49 10.36 -8.20
CA ARG A 18 -1.71 9.86 -8.87
C ARG A 18 -1.70 8.33 -8.87
N ASP A 19 -2.70 7.72 -8.22
CA ASP A 19 -2.92 6.27 -8.29
C ASP A 19 -3.72 5.93 -9.56
N LEU A 20 -3.18 5.03 -10.38
CA LEU A 20 -3.80 4.55 -11.62
C LEU A 20 -3.76 3.02 -11.68
N ASN A 21 -4.85 2.40 -12.14
CA ASN A 21 -4.92 0.96 -12.45
C ASN A 21 -4.89 0.69 -13.97
N CYS A 22 -5.10 1.72 -14.79
CA CYS A 22 -4.98 1.65 -16.23
C CYS A 22 -4.10 2.81 -16.68
N VAL A 23 -3.03 2.49 -17.37
CA VAL A 23 -2.18 3.48 -18.03
C VAL A 23 -2.44 3.34 -19.53
N PRO A 24 -3.26 4.23 -20.13
CA PRO A 24 -3.45 4.22 -21.57
C PRO A 24 -2.09 4.46 -22.26
N GLU A 25 -1.85 3.75 -23.36
CA GLU A 25 -0.59 3.83 -24.12
C GLU A 25 0.64 3.51 -23.27
N ILE A 26 0.62 2.41 -22.50
CA ILE A 26 1.72 2.02 -21.61
C ILE A 26 3.08 2.04 -22.32
N ALA A 27 3.14 1.69 -23.61
CA ALA A 27 4.37 1.76 -24.39
C ALA A 27 4.86 3.20 -24.61
N ASP A 28 3.95 4.15 -24.84
CA ASP A 28 4.27 5.56 -25.03
C ASP A 28 4.51 6.27 -23.69
N THR A 29 3.86 5.86 -22.59
CA THR A 29 4.15 6.39 -21.25
C THR A 29 5.46 5.85 -20.69
N LEU A 30 5.69 4.52 -20.75
CA LEU A 30 6.99 3.93 -20.40
C LEU A 30 8.09 4.47 -21.34
N GLY A 31 7.76 4.64 -22.62
CA GLY A 31 8.62 5.24 -23.63
C GLY A 31 8.91 6.71 -23.38
N ALA A 32 7.95 7.50 -22.91
CA ALA A 32 8.12 8.90 -22.54
C ALA A 32 8.96 9.02 -21.26
N VAL A 33 8.71 8.20 -20.23
CA VAL A 33 9.54 8.14 -19.02
C VAL A 33 10.99 7.78 -19.38
N ALA A 34 11.17 6.78 -20.24
CA ALA A 34 12.49 6.39 -20.74
C ALA A 34 13.16 7.46 -21.63
N LYS A 35 12.39 8.20 -22.44
CA LYS A 35 12.91 9.21 -23.38
C LYS A 35 13.14 10.60 -22.75
N GLN A 36 12.38 10.97 -21.73
CA GLN A 36 12.52 12.26 -21.04
C GLN A 36 13.63 12.25 -19.97
N GLY A 37 14.31 11.12 -19.75
CA GLY A 37 15.24 10.99 -18.63
C GLY A 37 14.52 11.15 -17.29
N ALA A 38 13.22 10.85 -17.24
CA ALA A 38 12.44 10.90 -16.01
C ALA A 38 12.91 9.76 -15.11
N ASP A 39 13.47 10.13 -13.97
CA ASP A 39 14.05 9.16 -13.04
C ASP A 39 12.93 8.27 -12.48
N TRP A 40 12.89 7.02 -12.93
CA TRP A 40 12.16 5.91 -12.29
C TRP A 40 12.34 5.92 -10.76
N ASN A 41 13.51 6.37 -10.32
CA ASN A 41 13.93 6.52 -8.94
C ASN A 41 13.17 7.61 -8.15
N THR A 42 12.37 8.47 -8.78
CA THR A 42 11.73 9.61 -8.10
C THR A 42 10.23 9.74 -8.36
N LEU A 43 9.74 9.43 -9.56
CA LEU A 43 8.36 9.75 -9.96
C LEU A 43 7.41 8.55 -9.96
N ILE A 44 7.94 7.32 -9.98
CA ILE A 44 7.13 6.12 -10.19
C ILE A 44 7.08 5.29 -8.91
N VAL A 45 5.88 4.92 -8.48
CA VAL A 45 5.67 3.97 -7.38
C VAL A 45 5.11 2.68 -7.98
N GLY A 46 5.78 1.56 -7.70
CA GLY A 46 5.33 0.24 -8.16
C GLY A 46 4.05 -0.18 -7.44
N LYS A 47 3.25 -1.03 -8.07
CA LYS A 47 2.03 -1.61 -7.47
C LYS A 47 2.01 -3.10 -7.72
N LEU A 48 1.68 -3.86 -6.67
CA LEU A 48 1.49 -5.31 -6.79
C LEU A 48 0.25 -5.60 -7.64
N SER A 49 0.36 -6.55 -8.57
CA SER A 49 -0.79 -6.99 -9.35
C SER A 49 -1.93 -7.52 -8.45
N PRO A 50 -3.20 -7.20 -8.74
CA PRO A 50 -4.34 -7.53 -7.86
C PRO A 50 -4.68 -9.02 -7.79
N TRP A 51 -4.20 -9.83 -8.75
CA TRP A 51 -4.43 -11.28 -8.77
C TRP A 51 -3.43 -12.05 -7.89
N ILE A 52 -2.37 -11.41 -7.43
CA ILE A 52 -1.33 -12.02 -6.60
C ILE A 52 -1.88 -12.19 -5.19
N ARG A 53 -2.09 -13.45 -4.78
CA ARG A 53 -2.63 -13.83 -3.46
C ARG A 53 -1.76 -14.89 -2.79
N PRO A 54 -0.64 -14.48 -2.15
CA PRO A 54 0.28 -15.41 -1.50
C PRO A 54 -0.37 -16.20 -0.37
N ASP A 55 -1.39 -15.65 0.28
CA ASP A 55 -2.09 -16.29 1.40
C ASP A 55 -3.36 -17.05 0.96
N SER A 56 -3.46 -17.38 -0.33
CA SER A 56 -4.56 -18.20 -0.85
C SER A 56 -4.58 -19.59 -0.23
N LYS A 57 -5.78 -20.09 0.10
CA LYS A 57 -5.97 -21.46 0.60
C LYS A 57 -5.67 -22.52 -0.47
N VAL A 58 -5.71 -22.15 -1.75
CA VAL A 58 -5.39 -23.04 -2.88
C VAL A 58 -3.88 -23.02 -3.13
N GLU A 59 -3.23 -24.17 -2.93
CA GLU A 59 -1.77 -24.30 -3.02
C GLU A 59 -1.20 -23.82 -4.37
N LYS A 60 -1.84 -24.18 -5.49
CA LYS A 60 -1.39 -23.77 -6.83
C LYS A 60 -1.39 -22.24 -6.98
N ILE A 61 -2.43 -21.57 -6.49
CA ILE A 61 -2.55 -20.11 -6.53
C ILE A 61 -1.47 -19.50 -5.64
N ARG A 62 -1.28 -20.04 -4.43
CA ARG A 62 -0.25 -19.59 -3.50
C ARG A 62 1.15 -19.65 -4.13
N ARG A 63 1.58 -20.82 -4.63
CA ARG A 63 2.91 -20.98 -5.25
C ARG A 63 3.12 -20.05 -6.45
N ASN A 64 2.12 -19.93 -7.32
CA ASN A 64 2.20 -19.03 -8.47
C ASN A 64 2.25 -17.56 -8.03
N SER A 65 1.49 -17.19 -6.99
CA SER A 65 1.48 -15.83 -6.44
C SER A 65 2.81 -15.48 -5.77
N GLU A 66 3.44 -16.41 -5.04
CA GLU A 66 4.77 -16.19 -4.48
C GLU A 66 5.81 -15.92 -5.57
N ALA A 67 5.80 -16.71 -6.66
CA ALA A 67 6.70 -16.54 -7.79
C ALA A 67 6.47 -15.20 -8.49
N ALA A 68 5.21 -14.84 -8.76
CA ALA A 68 4.84 -13.58 -9.39
C ALA A 68 5.19 -12.36 -8.53
N MET A 69 4.96 -12.45 -7.21
CA MET A 69 5.32 -11.40 -6.26
C MET A 69 6.83 -11.14 -6.27
N LEU A 70 7.65 -12.20 -6.20
CA LEU A 70 9.11 -12.05 -6.29
C LEU A 70 9.54 -11.47 -7.64
N GLN A 71 8.91 -11.89 -8.73
CA GLN A 71 9.20 -11.34 -10.06
C GLN A 71 8.92 -9.83 -10.12
N GLU A 72 7.76 -9.37 -9.64
CA GLU A 72 7.40 -7.95 -9.63
C GLU A 72 8.30 -7.11 -8.70
N LEU A 73 8.62 -7.63 -7.52
CA LEU A 73 9.53 -6.97 -6.58
C LEU A 73 10.94 -6.84 -7.14
N ASN A 74 11.46 -7.92 -7.75
CA ASN A 74 12.77 -7.89 -8.42
C ASN A 74 12.77 -6.93 -9.61
N PHE A 75 11.68 -6.84 -10.36
CA PHE A 75 11.55 -5.89 -11.46
C PHE A 75 11.51 -4.44 -10.96
N GLY A 76 10.77 -4.18 -9.86
CA GLY A 76 10.78 -2.86 -9.20
C GLY A 76 12.16 -2.47 -8.68
N ALA A 77 12.90 -3.42 -8.10
CA ALA A 77 14.28 -3.20 -7.68
C ALA A 77 15.22 -2.94 -8.87
N TYR A 78 15.04 -3.66 -9.97
CA TYR A 78 15.80 -3.45 -11.22
C TYR A 78 15.60 -2.05 -11.81
N LEU A 79 14.35 -1.55 -11.78
CA LEU A 79 14.03 -0.19 -12.22
C LEU A 79 14.47 0.89 -11.22
N GLY A 80 14.89 0.53 -10.00
CA GLY A 80 15.30 1.47 -8.98
C GLY A 80 14.15 2.23 -8.33
N LEU A 81 12.93 1.69 -8.33
CA LEU A 81 11.74 2.40 -7.84
C LEU A 81 11.92 2.89 -6.39
N PRO A 82 11.51 4.13 -6.06
CA PRO A 82 11.60 4.67 -4.69
C PRO A 82 10.68 3.93 -3.72
N ALA A 83 9.51 3.50 -4.19
CA ALA A 83 8.55 2.78 -3.38
C ALA A 83 7.74 1.75 -4.18
N PHE A 84 7.20 0.75 -3.48
CA PHE A 84 6.32 -0.27 -4.02
C PHE A 84 5.11 -0.47 -3.09
N LEU A 85 3.90 -0.45 -3.64
CA LEU A 85 2.63 -0.60 -2.92
C LEU A 85 2.19 -2.07 -2.87
N LEU A 86 1.89 -2.56 -1.67
CA LEU A 86 1.36 -3.90 -1.43
C LEU A 86 0.07 -3.81 -0.59
N PRO A 87 -0.99 -4.55 -0.94
CA PRO A 87 -2.26 -4.49 -0.21
C PRO A 87 -2.24 -5.31 1.08
N LEU A 88 -2.87 -4.78 2.13
CA LEU A 88 -3.33 -5.50 3.32
C LEU A 88 -4.86 -5.40 3.38
N ASN A 89 -5.53 -6.36 2.75
CA ASN A 89 -6.99 -6.38 2.57
C ASN A 89 -7.68 -7.57 3.26
N GLN A 90 -6.92 -8.39 3.97
CA GLN A 90 -7.39 -9.54 4.73
C GLN A 90 -6.56 -9.67 6.01
N GLU A 91 -6.99 -10.51 6.95
CA GLU A 91 -6.31 -10.69 8.23
C GLU A 91 -5.00 -11.47 8.10
N ASP A 92 -5.02 -12.61 7.40
CA ASP A 92 -3.87 -13.49 7.21
C ASP A 92 -3.00 -13.00 6.04
N ASN A 93 -1.88 -12.36 6.34
CA ASN A 93 -0.86 -11.94 5.37
C ASN A 93 0.51 -12.55 5.71
N THR A 94 0.51 -13.74 6.32
CA THR A 94 1.70 -14.37 6.87
C THR A 94 2.71 -14.70 5.76
N ASN A 95 2.22 -15.25 4.66
CA ASN A 95 3.04 -15.63 3.53
C ASN A 95 3.49 -14.41 2.72
N LEU A 96 2.63 -13.41 2.56
CA LEU A 96 3.01 -12.11 2.01
C LEU A 96 4.18 -11.50 2.79
N ALA A 97 4.09 -11.47 4.14
CA ALA A 97 5.14 -10.98 5.03
C ALA A 97 6.44 -11.77 4.87
N ARG A 98 6.36 -13.10 4.81
CA ARG A 98 7.52 -13.98 4.61
C ARG A 98 8.23 -13.70 3.29
N VAL A 99 7.50 -13.63 2.19
CA VAL A 99 8.09 -13.37 0.86
C VAL A 99 8.71 -11.97 0.79
N LEU A 100 8.01 -10.97 1.31
CA LEU A 100 8.54 -9.60 1.38
C LEU A 100 9.80 -9.50 2.24
N THR A 101 9.78 -10.12 3.43
CA THR A 101 10.94 -10.16 4.34
C THR A 101 12.13 -10.84 3.67
N ASN A 102 11.92 -11.97 3.00
CA ASN A 102 12.99 -12.63 2.24
C ASN A 102 13.55 -11.72 1.15
N HIS A 103 12.69 -11.02 0.39
CA HIS A 103 13.14 -10.07 -0.62
C HIS A 103 13.92 -8.88 -0.02
N ILE A 104 13.46 -8.33 1.11
CA ILE A 104 14.16 -7.24 1.83
C ILE A 104 15.59 -7.64 2.22
N HIS A 105 15.79 -8.90 2.64
CA HIS A 105 17.10 -9.43 3.02
C HIS A 105 17.95 -9.88 1.81
N THR A 106 17.33 -10.13 0.66
CA THR A 106 18.01 -10.64 -0.54
C THR A 106 18.52 -9.48 -1.39
N GLY A 107 19.55 -8.79 -0.92
CA GLY A 107 20.28 -7.77 -1.69
C GLY A 107 20.21 -6.36 -1.10
N HIS A 108 20.92 -5.42 -1.73
CA HIS A 108 20.93 -4.01 -1.32
C HIS A 108 19.85 -3.24 -2.08
N HIS A 109 18.64 -3.24 -1.55
CA HIS A 109 17.54 -2.46 -2.11
C HIS A 109 17.29 -1.22 -1.23
N SER A 110 17.20 -0.03 -1.84
CA SER A 110 16.87 1.22 -1.15
C SER A 110 15.38 1.54 -1.13
N SER A 111 14.56 0.78 -1.87
CA SER A 111 13.13 1.04 -2.04
C SER A 111 12.35 0.90 -0.73
N MET A 112 11.32 1.72 -0.57
CA MET A 112 10.31 1.60 0.49
C MET A 112 9.17 0.67 0.06
N PHE A 113 8.54 0.02 1.02
CA PHE A 113 7.36 -0.81 0.82
C PHE A 113 6.19 -0.18 1.56
N TRP A 114 5.21 0.29 0.81
CA TRP A 114 4.02 0.94 1.33
C TRP A 114 2.89 -0.07 1.43
N MET A 115 2.53 -0.39 2.66
CA MET A 115 1.43 -1.30 2.95
C MET A 115 0.13 -0.51 2.87
N ARG A 116 -0.60 -0.74 1.79
CA ARG A 116 -1.89 -0.16 1.49
C ARG A 116 -2.95 -0.83 2.37
N VAL A 117 -3.41 -0.12 3.38
CA VAL A 117 -4.35 -0.62 4.39
C VAL A 117 -5.50 0.38 4.55
N PRO A 118 -6.77 -0.06 4.51
CA PRO A 118 -7.89 0.85 4.69
C PRO A 118 -8.14 1.18 6.15
N LEU A 119 -8.64 2.39 6.42
CA LEU A 119 -9.11 2.76 7.76
C LEU A 119 -10.21 1.81 8.24
N VAL A 120 -11.21 1.55 7.39
CA VAL A 120 -12.34 0.65 7.65
C VAL A 120 -12.28 -0.50 6.65
N ALA A 121 -12.47 -1.74 7.11
CA ALA A 121 -12.40 -2.88 6.21
C ALA A 121 -13.54 -2.82 5.18
N PRO A 122 -13.30 -3.27 3.92
CA PRO A 122 -14.34 -3.25 2.89
C PRO A 122 -15.61 -4.03 3.26
N GLU A 123 -15.46 -5.05 4.11
CA GLU A 123 -16.58 -5.87 4.60
C GLU A 123 -17.51 -5.09 5.53
N ASP A 124 -16.99 -4.10 6.27
CA ASP A 124 -17.77 -3.29 7.21
C ASP A 124 -18.41 -2.08 6.52
N LEU A 125 -17.89 -1.68 5.36
CA LEU A 125 -18.42 -0.60 4.51
C LEU A 125 -19.44 -1.11 3.46
N ARG A 126 -19.81 -2.39 3.48
CA ARG A 126 -20.73 -2.96 2.48
C ARG A 126 -22.14 -2.40 2.68
N ASP A 127 -22.83 -2.09 1.58
CA ASP A 127 -24.24 -1.69 1.64
C ASP A 127 -25.11 -2.83 2.22
N ASP A 128 -26.03 -2.49 3.12
CA ASP A 128 -26.94 -3.44 3.78
C ASP A 128 -28.11 -3.86 2.87
N ILE A 129 -27.78 -4.37 1.68
CA ILE A 129 -28.73 -4.79 0.65
C ILE A 129 -28.90 -6.31 0.57
N ILE A 130 -28.11 -7.07 1.34
CA ILE A 130 -28.10 -8.53 1.34
C ILE A 130 -29.00 -9.05 2.47
N GLU A 131 -30.26 -9.38 2.14
CA GLU A 131 -31.28 -9.82 3.11
C GLU A 131 -30.83 -10.99 4.01
N ASN A 132 -30.09 -11.96 3.45
CA ASN A 132 -29.65 -13.16 4.17
C ASN A 132 -28.36 -12.96 4.99
N ALA A 133 -27.73 -11.79 4.92
CA ALA A 133 -26.49 -11.48 5.61
C ALA A 133 -26.51 -10.01 6.07
N PRO A 134 -27.36 -9.67 7.05
CA PRO A 134 -27.45 -8.31 7.55
C PRO A 134 -26.09 -7.83 8.06
N THR A 135 -25.79 -6.56 7.83
CA THR A 135 -24.63 -5.92 8.46
C THR A 135 -24.80 -5.90 9.98
N THR A 136 -23.69 -6.10 10.68
CA THR A 136 -23.69 -6.10 12.15
C THR A 136 -23.74 -4.64 12.62
N HIS A 137 -24.92 -4.18 13.04
CA HIS A 137 -25.13 -2.82 13.55
C HIS A 137 -24.73 -2.65 15.03
N THR A 138 -24.18 -3.68 15.67
CA THR A 138 -23.64 -3.58 17.03
C THR A 138 -22.27 -2.91 17.02
N GLU A 139 -22.08 -1.89 17.85
CA GLU A 139 -20.80 -1.24 18.13
C GLU A 139 -19.79 -2.25 18.71
N GLU A 140 -19.14 -3.00 17.84
CA GLU A 140 -18.02 -3.86 18.21
C GLU A 140 -16.77 -2.99 18.29
N TYR A 141 -16.52 -2.41 19.47
CA TYR A 141 -15.33 -1.59 19.75
C TYR A 141 -14.00 -2.24 19.31
N SER A 142 -13.88 -3.57 19.43
CA SER A 142 -12.69 -4.30 18.94
C SER A 142 -12.75 -4.66 17.46
N GLY A 143 -13.95 -4.73 16.87
CA GLY A 143 -14.16 -5.02 15.46
C GLY A 143 -13.73 -3.85 14.58
N GLU A 144 -14.01 -2.61 14.98
CA GLU A 144 -13.62 -1.41 14.23
C GLU A 144 -12.09 -1.25 14.08
N GLU A 145 -11.31 -1.82 15.00
CA GLU A 145 -9.83 -1.76 14.98
C GLU A 145 -9.15 -2.90 14.18
N LYS A 146 -9.93 -3.72 13.45
CA LYS A 146 -9.38 -4.93 12.77
C LYS A 146 -8.28 -4.61 11.77
N THR A 147 -8.42 -3.52 11.00
CA THR A 147 -7.46 -3.12 9.96
C THR A 147 -6.12 -2.68 10.54
N TRP A 148 -6.14 -2.01 11.69
CA TRP A 148 -4.93 -1.69 12.45
C TRP A 148 -4.24 -2.96 12.93
N MET A 149 -4.99 -3.97 13.37
CA MET A 149 -4.42 -5.26 13.77
C MET A 149 -3.74 -5.97 12.59
N TRP A 150 -4.30 -5.89 11.38
CA TRP A 150 -3.66 -6.43 10.17
C TRP A 150 -2.29 -5.81 9.95
N TRP A 151 -2.21 -4.48 10.04
CA TRP A 151 -0.94 -3.75 9.96
C TRP A 151 0.03 -4.13 11.09
N HIS A 152 -0.45 -4.18 12.34
CA HIS A 152 0.36 -4.51 13.51
C HIS A 152 0.98 -5.91 13.40
N ASN A 153 0.18 -6.90 13.02
CA ASN A 153 0.64 -8.28 12.82
C ASN A 153 1.65 -8.35 11.67
N PHE A 154 1.36 -7.70 10.54
CA PHE A 154 2.24 -7.71 9.38
C PHE A 154 3.62 -7.11 9.68
N ARG A 155 3.68 -5.92 10.28
CA ARG A 155 4.97 -5.28 10.63
C ARG A 155 5.75 -6.06 11.68
N THR A 156 5.04 -6.76 12.58
CA THR A 156 5.66 -7.62 13.61
C THR A 156 6.29 -8.86 12.97
N LEU A 157 5.61 -9.50 12.02
CA LEU A 157 6.17 -10.61 11.23
C LEU A 157 7.38 -10.19 10.40
N CYS A 158 7.41 -8.95 9.95
CA CYS A 158 8.54 -8.36 9.22
C CYS A 158 9.61 -7.72 10.12
N ASP A 159 9.59 -8.02 11.42
CA ASP A 159 10.56 -7.55 12.44
C ASP A 159 10.79 -6.04 12.44
N TYR A 160 9.71 -5.27 12.32
CA TYR A 160 9.72 -3.80 12.39
C TYR A 160 10.71 -3.15 11.39
N SER A 161 10.88 -3.76 10.21
CA SER A 161 11.76 -3.23 9.17
C SER A 161 11.44 -1.78 8.82
N LYS A 162 12.44 -0.90 8.94
CA LYS A 162 12.35 0.54 8.61
C LYS A 162 11.96 0.84 7.16
N ARG A 163 12.00 -0.18 6.29
CA ARG A 163 11.63 -0.08 4.87
C ARG A 163 10.14 -0.28 4.65
N ILE A 164 9.39 -0.70 5.66
CA ILE A 164 7.96 -0.96 5.58
C ILE A 164 7.24 0.22 6.25
N ALA A 165 6.36 0.87 5.51
CA ALA A 165 5.57 2.00 5.96
C ALA A 165 4.08 1.79 5.62
N VAL A 166 3.23 2.61 6.21
CA VAL A 166 1.77 2.57 5.97
C VAL A 166 1.39 3.51 4.83
N ALA A 167 0.54 3.03 3.93
CA ALA A 167 -0.26 3.85 3.03
C ALA A 167 -1.73 3.69 3.43
N LEU A 168 -2.21 4.62 4.26
CA LEU A 168 -3.54 4.54 4.86
C LEU A 168 -4.60 5.02 3.84
N GLU A 169 -5.57 4.16 3.51
CA GLU A 169 -6.68 4.53 2.65
C GLU A 169 -7.84 5.11 3.48
N ILE A 170 -8.33 6.26 3.04
CA ILE A 170 -9.44 6.97 3.67
C ILE A 170 -10.70 6.71 2.86
N GLY A 171 -11.73 6.16 3.50
CA GLY A 171 -13.04 5.91 2.91
C GLY A 171 -13.91 7.17 2.80
N ALA A 172 -15.13 7.01 2.26
CA ALA A 172 -16.10 8.10 2.18
C ALA A 172 -16.59 8.54 3.58
N ASP A 173 -16.88 7.54 4.42
CA ASP A 173 -17.29 7.74 5.81
C ASP A 173 -16.11 7.44 6.74
N LEU A 174 -15.85 8.37 7.67
CA LEU A 174 -14.78 8.22 8.65
C LEU A 174 -15.26 7.37 9.83
N PRO A 175 -14.40 6.49 10.38
CA PRO A 175 -14.72 5.75 11.59
C PRO A 175 -14.69 6.66 12.81
N SER A 176 -15.08 6.09 13.95
CA SER A 176 -14.95 6.70 15.27
C SER A 176 -13.53 7.22 15.54
N ASN A 177 -13.42 8.32 16.30
CA ASN A 177 -12.12 8.94 16.62
C ASN A 177 -11.12 7.97 17.26
N HIS A 178 -11.59 7.04 18.10
CA HIS A 178 -10.72 6.06 18.74
C HIS A 178 -9.97 5.18 17.71
N VAL A 179 -10.62 4.80 16.60
CA VAL A 179 -10.00 4.04 15.50
C VAL A 179 -8.91 4.86 14.81
N ILE A 180 -9.18 6.15 14.56
CA ILE A 180 -8.20 7.07 13.97
C ILE A 180 -6.99 7.23 14.91
N ASP A 181 -7.26 7.38 16.22
CA ASP A 181 -6.23 7.53 17.24
C ASP A 181 -5.32 6.30 17.36
N ARG A 182 -5.77 5.10 16.95
CA ARG A 182 -4.89 3.90 16.89
C ARG A 182 -3.75 4.05 15.89
N TRP A 183 -3.96 4.82 14.82
CA TRP A 183 -2.93 5.09 13.82
C TRP A 183 -1.93 6.16 14.26
N LEU A 184 -2.14 6.76 15.43
CA LEU A 184 -1.12 7.55 16.10
C LEU A 184 -0.03 6.59 16.64
N GLY A 185 1.21 6.89 16.31
CA GLY A 185 2.39 6.11 16.70
C GLY A 185 3.58 7.01 16.93
#